data_AF-A0A2D7VTB4-F1
#
_entry.id   AF-A0A2D7VTB4-F1
#
_cell.length_a   1.000
_cell.length_b   1.000
_cell.length_c   1.000
_cell.angle_alpha   90.00
_cell.angle_beta   90.00
_cell.angle_gamma   90.00
#
_symmetry.space_group_name_H-M   'P 1'
#
loop_
_entity.id
_entity.type
_entity.pdbx_description
1 polymer ?
#
loop_
_entity_poly.entity_id
_entity_poly.type
_entity_poly.pdbx_seq_one_letter_code
_entity_poly.pdbx_strand_id
1 'polypeptide(L)'
;MKKTNQLFPFILFAALSMFIITSCEDPVDPPQNSKPPAQLVSVGQAKEMFDAYSERRVQLIRNYESSIDSTQDFHPTRFGEYDYETMKHYMAFIESEAKLANVRISGLRFYLVNYPNAGQFGDGNDIKYPRQNSFVLVPTTKADGEELGFITRKTADGGRTVVYIKDWLKEQPGGDTPEQQRTNKQNQTTGALNATGSPGFAKPKFMFINAMMGANMSVDDGDDVSLLLNESNLVPPPPQQGTDFDD
;
A
#
# COMPACT_ATOMS: atom_id res chain seq x y z
N MET A 1 75.33 41.50 12.03
CA MET A 1 74.34 41.37 13.13
C MET A 1 73.01 41.89 12.59
N LYS A 2 71.85 41.25 12.64
CA LYS A 2 71.38 40.01 13.26
C LYS A 2 70.32 39.40 12.32
N LYS A 3 70.26 38.06 12.32
CA LYS A 3 69.41 37.19 11.51
C LYS A 3 67.93 37.35 11.88
N THR A 4 67.12 37.75 10.92
CA THR A 4 65.66 37.58 10.94
C THR A 4 65.29 37.00 9.57
N ASN A 5 64.89 35.72 9.54
CA ASN A 5 64.16 35.02 8.46
C ASN A 5 64.43 33.50 8.50
N GLN A 6 64.34 32.88 9.67
CA GLN A 6 64.43 31.41 9.78
C GLN A 6 63.32 30.80 10.67
N LEU A 7 62.46 31.63 11.28
CA LEU A 7 61.39 31.17 12.18
C LEU A 7 60.00 31.11 11.52
N PHE A 8 59.79 31.80 10.40
CA PHE A 8 58.50 31.82 9.70
C PHE A 8 58.15 30.54 8.92
N PRO A 9 59.07 29.84 8.22
CA PRO A 9 58.69 28.63 7.49
C PRO A 9 58.42 27.44 8.42
N PHE A 10 59.00 27.44 9.63
CA PHE A 10 58.80 26.37 10.62
C PHE A 10 57.42 26.42 11.28
N ILE A 11 56.86 27.62 11.48
CA ILE A 11 55.52 27.80 12.06
C ILE A 11 54.42 27.41 11.05
N LEU A 12 54.64 27.68 9.75
CA LEU A 12 53.70 27.27 8.69
C LEU A 12 53.70 25.74 8.48
N PHE A 13 54.86 25.08 8.60
CA PHE A 13 54.96 23.62 8.50
C PHE A 13 54.41 22.90 9.75
N ALA A 14 54.54 23.49 10.94
CA ALA A 14 53.93 23.00 12.17
C ALA A 14 52.40 23.15 12.17
N ALA A 15 51.87 24.23 11.60
CA ALA A 15 50.42 24.43 11.46
C ALA A 15 49.79 23.50 10.40
N LEU A 16 50.53 23.18 9.33
CA LEU A 16 50.05 22.28 8.27
C LEU A 16 50.13 20.80 8.65
N SER A 17 51.07 20.41 9.51
CA SER A 17 51.17 19.04 10.04
C SER A 17 50.14 18.74 11.13
N MET A 18 49.61 19.75 11.83
CA MET A 18 48.56 19.57 12.85
C MET A 18 47.16 19.33 12.25
N PHE A 19 46.96 19.59 10.95
CA PHE A 19 45.69 19.35 10.26
C PHE A 19 45.54 17.93 9.68
N ILE A 20 46.61 17.12 9.68
CA ILE A 20 46.59 15.78 9.06
C ILE A 20 46.18 14.68 10.07
N ILE A 21 46.18 14.98 11.38
CA ILE A 21 45.93 13.98 12.44
C ILE A 21 44.47 13.91 12.93
N THR A 22 43.54 14.72 12.40
CA THR A 22 42.12 14.69 12.79
C THR A 22 41.21 13.96 11.80
N SER A 23 41.77 13.23 10.82
CA SER A 23 40.98 12.46 9.85
C SER A 23 41.17 10.95 10.02
N CYS A 24 40.97 10.47 11.24
CA CYS A 24 40.60 9.08 11.51
C CYS A 24 39.34 9.13 12.38
N GLU A 25 38.21 9.38 11.74
CA GLU A 25 36.95 8.86 12.25
C GLU A 25 37.02 7.35 11.98
N ASP A 26 37.25 6.57 13.03
CA ASP A 26 37.07 5.12 12.95
C ASP A 26 35.68 4.86 12.34
N PRO A 27 35.53 3.92 11.39
CA PRO A 27 34.21 3.58 10.88
C PRO A 27 33.36 3.15 12.07
N VAL A 28 32.44 4.04 12.48
CA VAL A 28 31.48 3.74 13.53
C VAL A 28 30.62 2.63 12.96
N ASP A 29 30.87 1.40 13.40
CA ASP A 29 30.01 0.28 13.06
C ASP A 29 28.57 0.72 13.34
N PRO A 30 27.67 0.63 12.33
CA PRO A 30 26.30 1.09 12.50
C PRO A 30 25.74 0.42 13.75
N PRO A 31 25.04 1.16 14.63
CA PRO A 31 24.61 0.65 15.91
C PRO A 31 23.86 -0.66 15.69
N GLN A 32 24.45 -1.76 16.17
CA GLN A 32 23.92 -3.09 15.97
C GLN A 32 22.52 -3.12 16.59
N ASN A 33 21.50 -3.35 15.76
CA ASN A 33 20.13 -3.44 16.24
C ASN A 33 20.02 -4.68 17.17
N SER A 34 20.13 -4.42 18.48
CA SER A 34 20.23 -5.45 19.51
C SER A 34 18.90 -6.14 19.81
N LYS A 35 17.79 -5.68 19.20
CA LYS A 35 16.45 -6.21 19.43
C LYS A 35 15.67 -6.27 18.12
N PRO A 36 15.97 -7.23 17.24
CA PRO A 36 15.19 -7.43 16.03
C PRO A 36 13.72 -7.76 16.38
N PRO A 37 12.77 -7.48 15.48
CA PRO A 37 11.38 -7.89 15.66
C PRO A 37 11.27 -9.40 15.90
N ALA A 38 10.48 -9.81 16.89
CA ALA A 38 10.26 -11.23 17.19
C ALA A 38 9.50 -11.98 16.09
N GLN A 39 8.89 -11.24 15.16
CA GLN A 39 8.09 -11.75 14.05
C GLN A 39 8.93 -12.19 12.83
N LEU A 40 10.26 -12.01 12.86
CA LEU A 40 11.13 -12.49 11.79
C LEU A 40 11.06 -14.02 11.71
N VAL A 41 10.95 -14.53 10.48
CA VAL A 41 10.99 -15.96 10.16
C VAL A 41 12.32 -16.33 9.50
N SER A 42 12.71 -17.59 9.59
CA SER A 42 13.87 -18.10 8.84
C SER A 42 13.54 -18.21 7.34
N VAL A 43 14.57 -18.18 6.49
CA VAL A 43 14.42 -18.41 5.04
C VAL A 43 13.78 -19.78 4.75
N GLY A 44 14.17 -20.82 5.49
CA GLY A 44 13.59 -22.17 5.35
C GLY A 44 12.09 -22.19 5.66
N GLN A 45 11.67 -21.52 6.74
CA GLN A 45 10.25 -21.39 7.08
C GLN A 45 9.49 -20.58 6.01
N ALA A 46 10.10 -19.50 5.48
CA ALA A 46 9.50 -18.73 4.39
C ALA A 46 9.31 -19.58 3.12
N LYS A 47 10.30 -20.40 2.76
CA LYS A 47 10.20 -21.35 1.63
C LYS A 47 9.09 -22.38 1.83
N GLU A 48 8.98 -22.98 3.01
CA GLU A 48 7.90 -23.93 3.30
C GLU A 48 6.50 -23.29 3.12
N MET A 49 6.32 -22.04 3.57
CA MET A 49 5.08 -21.29 3.37
C MET A 49 4.84 -20.98 1.88
N PHE A 50 5.89 -20.62 1.14
CA PHE A 50 5.82 -20.35 -0.30
C PHE A 50 5.43 -21.60 -1.10
N ASP A 51 6.06 -22.74 -0.82
CA ASP A 51 5.81 -24.03 -1.48
C ASP A 51 4.36 -24.49 -1.18
N ALA A 52 3.91 -24.37 0.08
CA ALA A 52 2.53 -24.67 0.45
C ALA A 52 1.51 -23.78 -0.30
N TYR A 53 1.83 -22.52 -0.55
CA TYR A 53 0.99 -21.64 -1.38
C TYR A 53 0.99 -22.07 -2.85
N SER A 54 2.16 -22.42 -3.41
CA SER A 54 2.30 -22.96 -4.76
C SER A 54 1.40 -24.17 -4.98
N GLU A 55 1.48 -25.15 -4.09
CA GLU A 55 0.73 -26.42 -4.20
C GLU A 55 -0.76 -26.22 -3.99
N ARG A 56 -1.16 -25.40 -3.00
CA ARG A 56 -2.55 -25.35 -2.53
C ARG A 56 -3.38 -24.23 -3.14
N ARG A 57 -2.76 -23.20 -3.71
CA ARG A 57 -3.46 -21.98 -4.18
C ARG A 57 -3.19 -21.68 -5.64
N VAL A 58 -1.94 -21.72 -6.08
CA VAL A 58 -1.58 -21.26 -7.44
C VAL A 58 -2.31 -22.07 -8.51
N GLN A 59 -2.33 -23.41 -8.42
CA GLN A 59 -3.02 -24.20 -9.44
C GLN A 59 -4.54 -23.96 -9.46
N LEU A 60 -5.16 -23.76 -8.29
CA LEU A 60 -6.59 -23.49 -8.20
C LEU A 60 -6.95 -22.13 -8.81
N ILE A 61 -6.18 -21.08 -8.49
CA ILE A 61 -6.38 -19.75 -9.04
C ILE A 61 -6.18 -19.78 -10.55
N ARG A 62 -5.09 -20.39 -11.03
CA ARG A 62 -4.82 -20.54 -12.47
C ARG A 62 -5.97 -21.22 -13.18
N ASN A 63 -6.40 -22.39 -12.69
CA ASN A 63 -7.47 -23.16 -13.33
C ASN A 63 -8.78 -22.37 -13.38
N TYR A 64 -9.13 -21.67 -12.30
CA TYR A 64 -10.33 -20.85 -12.25
C TYR A 64 -10.24 -19.69 -13.26
N GLU A 65 -9.17 -18.90 -13.23
CA GLU A 65 -9.03 -17.74 -14.11
C GLU A 65 -8.92 -18.12 -15.59
N SER A 66 -8.24 -19.23 -15.91
CA SER A 66 -8.21 -19.79 -17.27
C SER A 66 -9.56 -20.34 -17.74
N SER A 67 -10.45 -20.72 -16.81
CA SER A 67 -11.82 -21.13 -17.16
C SER A 67 -12.73 -19.94 -17.49
N ILE A 68 -12.43 -18.76 -16.93
CA ILE A 68 -13.15 -17.51 -17.22
C ILE A 68 -12.68 -16.90 -18.54
N ASP A 69 -11.37 -16.94 -18.80
CA ASP A 69 -10.77 -16.51 -20.07
C ASP A 69 -9.60 -17.42 -20.42
N SER A 70 -9.83 -18.25 -21.45
CA SER A 70 -8.84 -19.19 -21.98
C SER A 70 -8.01 -18.61 -23.12
N THR A 71 -8.19 -17.34 -23.48
CA THR A 71 -7.49 -16.71 -24.62
C THR A 71 -6.08 -16.26 -24.25
N GLN A 72 -5.81 -16.09 -22.96
CA GLN A 72 -4.52 -15.67 -22.42
C GLN A 72 -4.10 -16.62 -21.29
N ASP A 73 -2.80 -16.92 -21.21
CA ASP A 73 -2.27 -17.65 -20.07
C ASP A 73 -2.38 -16.79 -18.82
N PHE A 74 -2.83 -17.39 -17.72
CA PHE A 74 -3.02 -16.69 -16.46
C PHE A 74 -1.99 -17.15 -15.44
N HIS A 75 -1.17 -16.22 -14.98
CA HIS A 75 -0.21 -16.47 -13.91
C HIS A 75 -0.70 -15.82 -12.62
N PRO A 76 -1.00 -16.60 -11.58
CA PRO A 76 -1.39 -16.05 -10.28
C PRO A 76 -0.28 -15.20 -9.68
N THR A 77 -0.66 -14.07 -9.09
CA THR A 77 0.25 -13.22 -8.34
C THR A 77 0.90 -14.00 -7.18
N ARG A 78 2.22 -13.86 -7.06
CA ARG A 78 3.08 -14.48 -6.04
C ARG A 78 3.52 -13.48 -4.99
N PHE A 79 3.81 -12.24 -5.38
CA PHE A 79 4.09 -11.14 -4.46
C PHE A 79 3.67 -9.80 -5.09
N GLY A 80 3.54 -8.79 -4.24
CA GLY A 80 3.48 -7.39 -4.64
C GLY A 80 4.57 -6.64 -3.90
N GLU A 81 5.24 -5.72 -4.59
CA GLU A 81 6.34 -4.95 -4.03
C GLU A 81 6.13 -3.44 -4.23
N TYR A 82 6.67 -2.68 -3.29
CA TYR A 82 6.88 -1.25 -3.43
C TYR A 82 8.38 -0.99 -3.35
N ASP A 83 8.86 0.04 -4.04
CA ASP A 83 10.19 0.52 -3.76
C ASP A 83 10.27 1.07 -2.32
N TYR A 84 11.47 1.01 -1.77
CA TYR A 84 11.72 1.37 -0.38
C TYR A 84 11.38 2.83 -0.07
N GLU A 85 11.60 3.74 -1.03
CA GLU A 85 11.33 5.17 -0.83
C GLU A 85 9.84 5.48 -0.84
N THR A 86 9.05 4.81 -1.68
CA THR A 86 7.59 4.86 -1.64
C THR A 86 7.06 4.43 -0.28
N MET A 87 7.60 3.33 0.29
CA MET A 87 7.18 2.88 1.61
C MET A 87 7.54 3.87 2.72
N LYS A 88 8.74 4.45 2.69
CA LYS A 88 9.13 5.51 3.64
C LYS A 88 8.24 6.73 3.55
N HIS A 89 7.96 7.18 2.32
CA HIS A 89 7.05 8.30 2.09
C HIS A 89 5.67 7.97 2.66
N TYR A 90 5.13 6.79 2.35
CA TYR A 90 3.83 6.36 2.84
C TYR A 90 3.77 6.37 4.38
N MET A 91 4.77 5.81 5.06
CA MET A 91 4.83 5.83 6.54
C MET A 91 4.85 7.26 7.07
N ALA A 92 5.68 8.14 6.51
CA ALA A 92 5.74 9.55 6.94
C ALA A 92 4.42 10.30 6.67
N PHE A 93 3.76 10.00 5.55
CA PHE A 93 2.49 10.60 5.17
C PHE A 93 1.38 10.21 6.15
N ILE A 94 1.18 8.92 6.43
CA ILE A 94 0.16 8.48 7.38
C ILE A 94 0.44 8.97 8.81
N GLU A 95 1.71 9.07 9.22
CA GLU A 95 2.09 9.65 10.51
C GLU A 95 1.75 11.14 10.60
N SER A 96 1.99 11.89 9.53
CA SER A 96 1.64 13.31 9.45
C SER A 96 0.13 13.51 9.53
N GLU A 97 -0.65 12.77 8.75
CA GLU A 97 -2.11 12.83 8.76
C GLU A 97 -2.69 12.41 10.12
N ALA A 98 -2.15 11.36 10.74
CA ALA A 98 -2.54 10.93 12.08
C ALA A 98 -2.24 11.99 13.16
N LYS A 99 -1.08 12.66 13.07
CA LYS A 99 -0.70 13.75 13.96
C LYS A 99 -1.64 14.94 13.84
N LEU A 100 -2.00 15.33 12.61
CA LEU A 100 -2.97 16.40 12.36
C LEU A 100 -4.36 16.05 12.92
N ALA A 101 -4.74 14.78 12.88
CA ALA A 101 -6.00 14.28 13.43
C ALA A 101 -5.95 13.95 14.93
N ASN A 102 -4.81 14.18 15.59
CA ASN A 102 -4.56 13.84 16.99
C ASN A 102 -4.91 12.37 17.34
N VAL A 103 -4.57 11.44 16.44
CA VAL A 103 -4.72 9.99 16.65
C VAL A 103 -3.38 9.29 16.57
N ARG A 104 -3.28 8.13 17.23
CA ARG A 104 -2.10 7.28 17.19
C ARG A 104 -2.34 6.10 16.26
N ILE A 105 -1.43 5.87 15.33
CA ILE A 105 -1.42 4.62 14.56
C ILE A 105 -1.05 3.46 15.50
N SER A 106 -1.96 2.50 15.63
CA SER A 106 -1.77 1.27 16.41
C SER A 106 -1.26 0.10 15.57
N GLY A 107 -1.53 0.12 14.26
CA GLY A 107 -1.09 -0.93 13.36
C GLY A 107 -1.28 -0.57 11.89
N LEU A 108 -0.85 -1.50 11.04
CA LEU A 108 -1.04 -1.47 9.60
C LEU A 108 -1.71 -2.77 9.17
N ARG A 109 -2.88 -2.66 8.55
CA ARG A 109 -3.67 -3.80 8.08
C ARG A 109 -3.49 -3.98 6.59
N PHE A 110 -3.33 -5.22 6.18
CA PHE A 110 -3.21 -5.62 4.79
C PHE A 110 -4.49 -6.36 4.38
N TYR A 111 -5.30 -5.77 3.51
CA TYR A 111 -6.44 -6.44 2.90
C TYR A 111 -6.00 -7.13 1.62
N LEU A 112 -6.26 -8.42 1.49
CA LEU A 112 -6.11 -9.12 0.21
C LEU A 112 -7.28 -8.75 -0.69
N VAL A 113 -6.99 -8.27 -1.90
CA VAL A 113 -7.99 -7.77 -2.86
C VAL A 113 -7.76 -8.38 -4.24
N ASN A 114 -8.70 -8.17 -5.15
CA ASN A 114 -8.56 -8.56 -6.55
C ASN A 114 -8.89 -7.38 -7.45
N TYR A 115 -8.07 -7.17 -8.48
CA TYR A 115 -8.43 -6.26 -9.55
C TYR A 115 -9.65 -6.80 -10.32
N PRO A 116 -10.64 -5.95 -10.64
CA PRO A 116 -11.78 -6.37 -11.45
C PRO A 116 -11.35 -6.88 -12.83
N ASN A 117 -12.20 -7.69 -13.45
CA ASN A 117 -12.05 -8.05 -14.86
C ASN A 117 -12.61 -6.92 -15.75
N ALA A 118 -11.93 -5.78 -15.77
CA ALA A 118 -12.29 -4.60 -16.55
C ALA A 118 -11.04 -3.81 -16.93
N GLY A 119 -11.16 -2.91 -17.91
CA GLY A 119 -10.08 -1.98 -18.26
C GLY A 119 -10.00 -0.78 -17.31
N GLN A 120 -11.10 -0.44 -16.63
CA GLN A 120 -11.20 0.71 -15.74
C GLN A 120 -12.03 0.38 -14.51
N PHE A 121 -11.67 0.98 -13.40
CA PHE A 121 -12.47 1.02 -12.18
C PHE A 121 -13.76 1.84 -12.37
N GLY A 122 -14.66 1.75 -11.41
CA GLY A 122 -15.92 2.52 -11.42
C GLY A 122 -15.70 4.03 -11.43
N ASP A 123 -14.54 4.48 -10.95
CA ASP A 123 -14.09 5.87 -10.86
C ASP A 123 -13.40 6.38 -12.14
N GLY A 124 -13.17 5.50 -13.13
CA GLY A 124 -12.50 5.83 -14.38
C GLY A 124 -10.98 5.64 -14.37
N ASN A 125 -10.37 5.28 -13.23
CA ASN A 125 -8.96 4.93 -13.18
C ASN A 125 -8.69 3.62 -13.93
N ASP A 126 -7.57 3.53 -14.65
CA ASP A 126 -7.21 2.34 -15.40
C ASP A 126 -6.83 1.18 -14.47
N ILE A 127 -7.26 -0.03 -14.84
CA ILE A 127 -6.89 -1.26 -14.14
C ILE A 127 -5.61 -1.80 -14.80
N LYS A 128 -4.49 -1.69 -14.08
CA LYS A 128 -3.17 -2.13 -14.55
C LYS A 128 -3.05 -3.66 -14.68
N TYR A 129 -3.65 -4.39 -13.75
CA TYR A 129 -3.51 -5.85 -13.66
C TYR A 129 -4.87 -6.57 -13.54
N PRO A 130 -5.69 -6.61 -14.60
CA PRO A 130 -7.01 -7.21 -14.54
C PRO A 130 -6.96 -8.64 -13.98
N ARG A 131 -7.90 -8.96 -13.10
CA ARG A 131 -8.06 -10.28 -12.44
C ARG A 131 -6.95 -10.69 -11.47
N GLN A 132 -5.88 -9.92 -11.34
CA GLN A 132 -4.77 -10.26 -10.43
C GLN A 132 -5.11 -9.93 -8.98
N ASN A 133 -4.60 -10.77 -8.07
CA ASN A 133 -4.66 -10.48 -6.64
C ASN A 133 -3.69 -9.33 -6.32
N SER A 134 -4.09 -8.45 -5.42
CA SER A 134 -3.23 -7.41 -4.84
C SER A 134 -3.49 -7.34 -3.34
N PHE A 135 -2.92 -6.34 -2.69
CA PHE A 135 -3.25 -5.99 -1.32
C PHE A 135 -3.39 -4.48 -1.14
N VAL A 136 -4.18 -4.08 -0.15
CA VAL A 136 -4.34 -2.68 0.25
C VAL A 136 -3.85 -2.51 1.68
N LEU A 137 -2.93 -1.57 1.88
CA LEU A 137 -2.41 -1.16 3.18
C LEU A 137 -3.34 -0.10 3.78
N VAL A 138 -3.72 -0.31 5.04
CA VAL A 138 -4.68 0.53 5.75
C VAL A 138 -4.15 0.81 7.15
N PRO A 139 -3.90 2.07 7.53
CA PRO A 139 -3.51 2.40 8.90
C PRO A 139 -4.68 2.14 9.85
N THR A 140 -4.37 1.60 11.03
CA THR A 140 -5.36 1.37 12.08
C THR A 140 -5.07 2.23 13.31
N THR A 141 -6.13 2.57 14.03
CA THR A 141 -6.09 3.22 15.34
C THR A 141 -7.01 2.48 16.30
N LYS A 142 -6.75 2.62 17.60
CA LYS A 142 -7.63 2.10 18.65
C LYS A 142 -8.75 3.09 18.94
N ALA A 143 -9.99 2.63 18.84
CA ALA A 143 -11.18 3.38 19.20
C ALA A 143 -12.19 2.43 19.85
N ASP A 144 -12.73 2.83 21.01
CA ASP A 144 -13.71 2.04 21.78
C ASP A 144 -13.28 0.58 22.06
N GLY A 145 -11.97 0.35 22.20
CA GLY A 145 -11.39 -0.98 22.43
C GLY A 145 -11.23 -1.84 21.17
N GLU A 146 -11.61 -1.34 19.99
CA GLU A 146 -11.46 -2.00 18.69
C GLU A 146 -10.29 -1.40 17.88
N GLU A 147 -9.67 -2.24 17.03
CA GLU A 147 -8.69 -1.80 16.02
C GLU A 147 -9.43 -1.45 14.72
N LEU A 148 -9.51 -0.16 14.40
CA LEU A 148 -10.29 0.34 13.26
C LEU A 148 -9.38 0.94 12.20
N GLY A 149 -9.65 0.60 10.93
CA GLY A 149 -9.02 1.28 9.80
C GLY A 149 -9.61 2.68 9.66
N PHE A 150 -8.76 3.67 9.38
CA PHE A 150 -9.18 5.06 9.32
C PHE A 150 -8.61 5.80 8.10
N ILE A 151 -9.32 6.86 7.74
CA ILE A 151 -8.87 7.94 6.86
C ILE A 151 -8.95 9.26 7.63
N THR A 152 -8.55 10.36 7.01
CA THR A 152 -8.67 11.70 7.60
C THR A 152 -9.57 12.58 6.75
N ARG A 153 -10.30 13.48 7.40
CA ARG A 153 -11.13 14.51 6.76
C ARG A 153 -10.57 15.88 7.06
N LYS A 154 -10.43 16.72 6.04
CA LYS A 154 -9.96 18.10 6.20
C LYS A 154 -10.97 18.95 6.97
N THR A 155 -10.47 19.77 7.88
CA THR A 155 -11.26 20.79 8.58
C THR A 155 -10.96 22.18 8.01
N ALA A 156 -11.90 23.12 8.18
CA ALA A 156 -11.80 24.47 7.62
C ALA A 156 -10.62 25.32 8.13
N ASP A 157 -10.05 24.93 9.27
CA ASP A 157 -8.84 25.52 9.83
C ASP A 157 -7.54 24.87 9.31
N GLY A 158 -7.64 23.96 8.33
CA GLY A 158 -6.52 23.21 7.76
C GLY A 158 -6.09 21.98 8.56
N GLY A 159 -6.76 21.68 9.67
CA GLY A 159 -6.55 20.47 10.48
C GLY A 159 -7.08 19.18 9.83
N ARG A 160 -7.11 18.10 10.62
CA ARG A 160 -7.71 16.82 10.24
C ARG A 160 -8.63 16.31 11.34
N THR A 161 -9.65 15.58 10.94
CA THR A 161 -10.47 14.74 11.83
C THR A 161 -10.37 13.29 11.39
N VAL A 162 -10.40 12.36 12.34
CA VAL A 162 -10.41 10.93 12.03
C VAL A 162 -11.78 10.52 11.51
N VAL A 163 -11.79 9.72 10.45
CA VAL A 163 -13.00 9.07 9.93
C VAL A 163 -12.73 7.57 9.82
N TYR A 164 -13.54 6.76 10.49
CA TYR A 164 -13.40 5.31 10.41
C TYR A 164 -13.98 4.80 9.10
N ILE A 165 -13.23 3.96 8.38
CA ILE A 165 -13.64 3.44 7.07
C ILE A 165 -14.99 2.71 7.17
N LYS A 166 -15.22 1.98 8.27
CA LYS A 166 -16.48 1.25 8.50
C LYS A 166 -17.70 2.17 8.55
N ASP A 167 -17.53 3.39 9.03
CA ASP A 167 -18.62 4.35 9.19
C ASP A 167 -18.75 5.20 7.92
N TRP A 168 -17.62 5.59 7.32
CA TRP A 168 -17.58 6.20 5.99
C TRP A 168 -18.34 5.39 4.93
N LEU A 169 -18.17 4.05 4.92
CA LEU A 169 -18.86 3.15 3.99
C LEU A 169 -20.39 3.10 4.20
N LYS A 170 -20.88 3.32 5.44
CA LYS A 170 -22.33 3.37 5.74
C LYS A 170 -22.96 4.68 5.29
N GLU A 171 -22.18 5.75 5.27
CA GLU A 171 -22.61 7.08 4.81
C GLU A 171 -22.77 7.14 3.29
N GLN A 172 -22.19 6.20 2.53
CA GLN A 172 -22.28 6.18 1.07
C GLN A 172 -23.68 5.76 0.59
N PRO A 173 -24.24 6.43 -0.44
CA PRO A 173 -25.49 6.01 -1.06
C PRO A 173 -25.32 4.62 -1.67
N GLY A 174 -25.90 3.60 -1.05
CA GLY A 174 -25.76 2.18 -1.43
C GLY A 174 -25.17 1.28 -0.35
N GLY A 175 -24.83 1.78 0.84
CA GLY A 175 -24.60 0.94 2.01
C GLY A 175 -25.86 0.15 2.35
N ASP A 176 -25.75 -1.18 2.41
CA ASP A 176 -26.87 -2.09 2.65
C ASP A 176 -27.66 -1.68 3.91
N THR A 177 -28.81 -1.06 3.70
CA THR A 177 -29.86 -1.04 4.72
C THR A 177 -30.54 -2.41 4.71
N PRO A 178 -30.73 -3.09 5.85
CA PRO A 178 -31.29 -4.45 5.91
C PRO A 178 -32.70 -4.63 5.29
N GLU A 179 -33.35 -3.55 4.85
CA GLU A 179 -34.73 -3.54 4.37
C GLU A 179 -34.91 -3.89 2.88
N GLN A 180 -33.86 -3.84 2.04
CA GLN A 180 -34.00 -4.09 0.60
C GLN A 180 -33.89 -5.57 0.17
N GLN A 181 -33.57 -6.50 1.08
CA GLN A 181 -33.50 -7.93 0.75
C GLN A 181 -34.88 -8.63 0.66
N ARG A 182 -36.00 -7.96 1.01
CA ARG A 182 -37.32 -8.61 1.06
C ARG A 182 -38.19 -8.47 -0.21
N THR A 183 -37.90 -7.55 -1.12
CA THR A 183 -38.80 -7.27 -2.26
C THR A 183 -38.42 -7.96 -3.58
N ASN A 184 -37.21 -8.50 -3.71
CA ASN A 184 -36.73 -9.10 -4.98
C ASN A 184 -36.93 -10.62 -5.11
N LYS A 185 -37.59 -11.29 -4.16
CA LYS A 185 -37.82 -12.76 -4.23
C LYS A 185 -39.16 -13.20 -4.81
N GLN A 186 -40.01 -12.28 -5.29
CA GLN A 186 -41.39 -12.65 -5.64
C GLN A 186 -41.77 -12.58 -7.13
N ASN A 187 -40.89 -12.12 -8.03
CA ASN A 187 -41.27 -11.94 -9.45
C ASN A 187 -40.24 -12.48 -10.46
N GLN A 188 -39.92 -13.77 -10.41
CA GLN A 188 -39.35 -14.46 -11.58
C GLN A 188 -39.56 -15.98 -11.51
N THR A 189 -40.82 -16.38 -11.65
CA THR A 189 -41.16 -17.68 -12.24
C THR A 189 -41.81 -17.42 -13.59
N THR A 190 -41.37 -18.18 -14.60
CA THR A 190 -41.82 -18.25 -16.01
C THR A 190 -41.10 -17.33 -17.02
N GLY A 191 -40.40 -17.94 -17.99
CA GLY A 191 -40.21 -17.34 -19.32
C GLY A 191 -38.79 -17.32 -19.91
N ALA A 192 -38.45 -18.38 -20.65
CA ALA A 192 -37.62 -18.44 -21.87
C ALA A 192 -36.21 -17.79 -21.97
N LEU A 193 -35.31 -18.66 -22.43
CA LEU A 193 -33.96 -18.47 -22.96
C LEU A 193 -33.84 -17.38 -24.05
N ASN A 194 -32.88 -16.47 -23.86
CA ASN A 194 -31.95 -15.88 -24.85
C ASN A 194 -31.73 -14.38 -24.61
N ALA A 195 -30.65 -14.04 -23.92
CA ALA A 195 -29.78 -12.91 -24.24
C ALA A 195 -28.58 -12.95 -23.29
N THR A 196 -27.40 -13.20 -23.86
CA THR A 196 -26.09 -12.94 -23.27
C THR A 196 -26.02 -11.47 -22.83
N GLY A 197 -26.27 -11.23 -21.55
CA GLY A 197 -26.02 -9.97 -20.88
C GLY A 197 -25.17 -10.25 -19.65
N SER A 198 -23.95 -9.72 -19.63
CA SER A 198 -23.14 -9.67 -18.41
C SER A 198 -23.99 -9.13 -17.26
N PRO A 199 -23.95 -9.73 -16.05
CA PRO A 199 -24.67 -9.19 -14.92
C PRO A 199 -24.08 -7.80 -14.63
N GLY A 200 -24.86 -6.78 -14.97
CA GLY A 200 -24.49 -5.39 -14.78
C GLY A 200 -24.39 -5.11 -13.29
N PHE A 201 -23.15 -5.08 -12.80
CA PHE A 201 -22.85 -4.35 -11.57
C PHE A 201 -23.21 -2.88 -11.85
N ALA A 202 -24.32 -2.43 -11.28
CA ALA A 202 -24.64 -1.01 -11.24
C ALA A 202 -23.45 -0.29 -10.59
N LYS A 203 -22.74 0.54 -11.35
CA LYS A 203 -21.58 1.29 -10.87
C LYS A 203 -22.02 2.20 -9.71
N PRO A 204 -21.53 2.03 -8.47
CA PRO A 204 -21.81 2.99 -7.41
C PRO A 204 -21.09 4.30 -7.76
N LYS A 205 -21.89 5.34 -8.03
CA LYS A 205 -21.44 6.62 -8.59
C LYS A 205 -20.55 7.47 -7.67
N PHE A 206 -20.12 7.00 -6.47
CA PHE A 206 -19.52 7.91 -5.47
C PHE A 206 -18.44 7.31 -4.53
N MET A 207 -17.82 6.16 -4.81
CA MET A 207 -16.71 5.64 -3.96
C MET A 207 -15.37 6.36 -4.22
N PHE A 208 -15.36 7.69 -4.25
CA PHE A 208 -14.15 8.48 -4.49
C PHE A 208 -13.67 9.05 -3.16
N ILE A 209 -12.53 8.56 -2.67
CA ILE A 209 -11.74 9.27 -1.68
C ILE A 209 -10.53 9.81 -2.44
N ASN A 210 -10.21 11.10 -2.26
CA ASN A 210 -9.03 11.69 -2.90
C ASN A 210 -7.77 10.98 -2.40
N ALA A 211 -7.17 10.13 -3.23
CA ALA A 211 -5.74 9.84 -3.14
C ALA A 211 -5.05 11.13 -3.59
N MET A 212 -4.26 11.79 -2.74
CA MET A 212 -3.52 12.99 -3.14
C MET A 212 -2.37 12.63 -4.09
N MET A 213 -2.71 12.17 -5.29
CA MET A 213 -1.81 11.83 -6.37
C MET A 213 -2.09 12.81 -7.53
N GLY A 214 -1.40 13.96 -7.49
CA GLY A 214 -0.89 14.61 -8.70
C GLY A 214 -1.84 15.13 -9.78
N ALA A 215 -3.12 15.40 -9.54
CA ALA A 215 -3.97 16.13 -10.49
C ALA A 215 -4.72 17.27 -9.81
N ASN A 216 -4.64 18.46 -10.41
CA ASN A 216 -5.36 19.70 -10.06
C ASN A 216 -6.87 19.44 -9.84
N MET A 217 -7.26 19.10 -8.62
CA MET A 217 -8.63 19.21 -8.15
C MET A 217 -8.62 20.24 -7.03
N SER A 218 -9.38 21.31 -7.20
CA SER A 218 -9.63 22.32 -6.16
C SER A 218 -10.20 21.60 -4.94
N VAL A 219 -9.42 21.54 -3.87
CA VAL A 219 -9.74 20.80 -2.64
C VAL A 219 -10.54 21.72 -1.73
N ASP A 220 -11.77 21.31 -1.38
CA ASP A 220 -12.66 22.08 -0.52
C ASP A 220 -12.59 21.58 0.93
N ASP A 221 -13.11 22.38 1.86
CA ASP A 221 -13.21 21.97 3.25
C ASP A 221 -14.21 20.80 3.41
N GLY A 222 -13.85 19.79 4.21
CA GLY A 222 -14.65 18.57 4.37
C GLY A 222 -14.28 17.42 3.45
N ASP A 223 -13.28 17.59 2.57
CA ASP A 223 -12.79 16.51 1.71
C ASP A 223 -12.10 15.39 2.52
N ASP A 224 -12.47 14.15 2.22
CA ASP A 224 -11.84 12.93 2.75
C ASP A 224 -10.53 12.65 2.01
N VAL A 225 -9.48 12.38 2.78
CA VAL A 225 -8.12 12.07 2.33
C VAL A 225 -7.86 10.59 2.50
N SER A 226 -7.61 9.89 1.38
CA SER A 226 -7.35 8.45 1.42
C SER A 226 -5.97 8.19 2.01
N LEU A 227 -5.91 7.28 2.97
CA LEU A 227 -4.66 6.79 3.56
C LEU A 227 -4.32 5.36 3.08
N LEU A 228 -5.04 4.90 2.05
CA LEU A 228 -4.95 3.53 1.55
C LEU A 228 -3.91 3.46 0.43
N LEU A 229 -2.99 2.51 0.52
CA LEU A 229 -1.97 2.26 -0.51
C LEU A 229 -2.22 0.89 -1.16
N ASN A 230 -2.32 0.86 -2.50
CA ASN A 230 -2.53 -0.38 -3.27
C ASN A 230 -1.49 -0.57 -4.37
N GLU A 231 -1.13 0.49 -5.12
CA GLU A 231 -0.34 0.46 -6.37
C GLU A 231 1.07 -0.13 -6.26
N SER A 232 1.14 -1.42 -5.96
CA SER A 232 2.35 -2.23 -5.89
C SER A 232 2.64 -2.81 -7.26
N ASN A 233 3.92 -3.07 -7.52
CA ASN A 233 4.30 -3.88 -8.66
C ASN A 233 4.00 -5.33 -8.31
N LEU A 234 2.99 -5.91 -8.94
CA LEU A 234 2.66 -7.32 -8.78
C LEU A 234 3.67 -8.17 -9.55
N VAL A 235 3.94 -9.39 -9.08
CA VAL A 235 4.76 -10.40 -9.77
C VAL A 235 4.14 -11.79 -9.62
N PRO A 236 4.10 -12.62 -10.68
CA PRO A 236 4.44 -12.26 -12.06
C PRO A 236 3.21 -11.82 -12.86
N PRO A 237 3.20 -10.57 -13.36
CA PRO A 237 2.75 -10.25 -14.69
C PRO A 237 3.98 -10.16 -15.64
N PRO A 238 3.78 -10.30 -16.96
CA PRO A 238 4.83 -10.66 -17.92
C PRO A 238 5.94 -9.60 -18.15
N PRO A 239 7.13 -10.01 -18.66
CA PRO A 239 7.52 -11.38 -18.97
C PRO A 239 8.25 -12.05 -17.78
N GLN A 240 7.61 -13.13 -17.31
CA GLN A 240 8.03 -14.18 -16.39
C GLN A 240 9.47 -14.08 -15.88
N GLN A 241 9.62 -13.50 -14.68
CA GLN A 241 10.76 -13.79 -13.82
C GLN A 241 10.28 -14.81 -12.79
N GLY A 242 11.13 -15.81 -12.51
CA GLY A 242 10.96 -16.63 -11.32
C GLY A 242 10.99 -15.75 -10.07
N THR A 243 10.38 -16.23 -9.01
CA THR A 243 10.51 -15.63 -7.68
C THR A 243 11.78 -16.12 -7.01
N ASP A 244 12.24 -15.39 -5.99
CA ASP A 244 13.43 -15.77 -5.19
C ASP A 244 13.31 -17.16 -4.51
N PHE A 245 12.12 -17.75 -4.49
CA PHE A 245 11.83 -19.04 -3.87
C PHE A 245 11.55 -20.18 -4.86
N ASP A 246 11.63 -19.90 -6.17
CA ASP A 246 11.39 -20.90 -7.23
C ASP A 246 12.56 -21.87 -7.42
N ASP A 247 13.76 -21.55 -6.92
CA ASP A 247 14.98 -22.39 -6.99
C ASP A 247 15.19 -23.33 -5.78
#